data_AF-A0A1I6M928-F1
#
_entry.id   AF-A0A1I6M928-F1
#
_cell.length_a   1.000
_cell.length_b   1.000
_cell.length_c   1.000
_cell.angle_alpha   90.00
_cell.angle_beta   90.00
_cell.angle_gamma   90.00
#
_symmetry.space_group_name_H-M   'P 1'
#
loop_
_entity.id
_entity.type
_entity.pdbx_description
1 polymer ?
#
loop_
_entity_poly.entity_id
_entity_poly.type
_entity_poly.pdbx_seq_one_letter_code
_entity_poly.pdbx_strand_id
1 'polypeptide(L)'
;MTPPANDSGLTDGPFRSKQFTPAELDELFDVLADARRRCTLQSLSDAGGTASFDELVGDVARQTVARPIGREQRREIATTLYHVHLPKLASAGLVADFDPDGEVALAEQVDDVPHSLFE
;
A
#
# COMPACT_ATOMS: atom_id res chain seq x y z
N MET A 1 -23.00 -44.81 19.86
CA MET A 1 -21.76 -44.17 19.37
C MET A 1 -22.12 -43.30 18.18
N THR A 2 -22.27 -42.01 18.44
CA THR A 2 -22.47 -40.97 17.43
C THR A 2 -21.48 -39.88 17.81
N PRO A 3 -20.60 -39.41 16.89
CA PRO A 3 -19.65 -38.35 17.22
C PRO A 3 -20.40 -37.05 17.53
N PRO A 4 -19.90 -36.21 18.44
CA PRO A 4 -20.50 -34.91 18.70
C PRO A 4 -20.27 -33.98 17.51
N ALA A 5 -21.27 -33.14 17.26
CA ALA A 5 -21.27 -32.09 16.27
C ALA A 5 -20.02 -31.21 16.42
N ASN A 6 -19.39 -30.88 15.29
CA ASN A 6 -18.44 -29.78 15.20
C ASN A 6 -19.16 -28.50 15.63
N ASP A 7 -18.99 -28.12 16.88
CA ASP A 7 -19.04 -26.73 17.30
C ASP A 7 -17.75 -26.07 16.80
N SER A 8 -17.83 -25.46 15.63
CA SER A 8 -16.81 -24.55 15.13
C SER A 8 -17.50 -23.30 14.61
N GLY A 9 -18.36 -22.73 15.45
CA GLY A 9 -18.79 -21.34 15.34
C GLY A 9 -17.71 -20.40 15.86
N LEU A 10 -16.50 -20.47 15.29
CA LEU A 10 -15.47 -19.45 15.53
C LEU A 10 -15.84 -18.21 14.72
N THR A 11 -16.62 -17.33 15.36
CA THR A 11 -16.58 -15.87 15.26
C THR A 11 -16.06 -15.30 13.94
N ASP A 12 -16.96 -15.04 12.99
CA ASP A 12 -16.76 -14.01 11.97
C ASP A 12 -16.71 -12.66 12.72
N GLY A 13 -15.51 -12.21 13.07
CA GLY A 13 -15.28 -10.84 13.54
C GLY A 13 -15.55 -9.86 12.40
N PRO A 14 -15.78 -8.55 12.67
CA PRO A 14 -16.08 -7.56 11.65
C PRO A 14 -14.90 -7.24 10.70
N PHE A 15 -13.77 -7.93 10.86
CA PHE A 15 -12.63 -7.82 9.98
C PHE A 15 -12.84 -8.73 8.78
N ARG A 16 -13.41 -8.17 7.72
CA ARG A 16 -13.53 -8.82 6.42
C ARG A 16 -12.13 -9.18 5.93
N SER A 17 -11.68 -10.39 6.22
CA SER A 17 -10.42 -10.91 5.70
C SER A 17 -10.61 -11.10 4.20
N LYS A 18 -9.96 -10.23 3.41
CA LYS A 18 -9.98 -10.33 1.95
C LYS A 18 -9.41 -11.70 1.57
N GLN A 19 -10.24 -12.57 1.01
CA GLN A 19 -9.81 -13.86 0.47
C GLN A 19 -9.13 -13.60 -0.88
N PHE A 20 -7.85 -13.94 -0.97
CA PHE A 20 -7.08 -13.84 -2.21
C PHE A 20 -7.03 -15.21 -2.88
N THR A 21 -7.23 -15.24 -4.20
CA THR A 21 -6.94 -16.40 -5.03
C THR A 21 -5.42 -16.60 -5.15
N PRO A 22 -4.95 -17.81 -5.50
CA PRO A 22 -3.52 -18.04 -5.72
C PRO A 22 -2.89 -17.09 -6.75
N ALA A 23 -3.60 -16.76 -7.83
CA ALA A 23 -3.11 -15.82 -8.84
C ALA A 23 -2.99 -14.38 -8.33
N GLU A 24 -3.95 -13.93 -7.51
CA GLU A 24 -3.87 -12.60 -6.86
C GLU A 24 -2.75 -12.54 -5.82
N LEU A 25 -2.47 -13.65 -5.12
CA LEU A 25 -1.33 -13.76 -4.22
C LEU A 25 0.00 -13.68 -4.98
N ASP A 26 0.12 -14.37 -6.11
CA ASP A 26 1.33 -14.31 -6.95
C ASP A 26 1.58 -12.87 -7.44
N GLU A 27 0.54 -12.18 -7.93
CA GLU A 27 0.65 -10.77 -8.32
C GLU A 27 1.02 -9.86 -7.14
N LEU A 28 0.42 -10.09 -5.97
CA LEU A 28 0.78 -9.36 -4.75
C LEU A 28 2.24 -9.61 -4.34
N PHE A 29 2.72 -10.85 -4.40
CA PHE A 29 4.12 -11.17 -4.11
C PHE A 29 5.08 -10.55 -5.12
N ASP A 30 4.74 -10.55 -6.41
CA ASP A 30 5.50 -9.85 -7.45
C ASP A 30 5.53 -8.34 -7.20
N VAL A 31 4.45 -7.79 -6.64
CA VAL A 31 4.40 -6.39 -6.24
C VAL A 31 5.27 -6.11 -5.02
N LEU A 32 5.22 -6.96 -4.00
CA LEU A 32 5.98 -6.82 -2.77
C LEU A 32 7.46 -7.24 -2.90
N ALA A 33 7.85 -7.89 -3.99
CA ALA A 33 9.24 -8.27 -4.25
C ALA A 33 10.19 -7.05 -4.35
N ASP A 34 9.66 -5.88 -4.73
CA ASP A 34 10.44 -4.66 -4.83
C ASP A 34 10.60 -3.97 -3.45
N ALA A 35 11.84 -3.71 -3.06
CA ALA A 35 12.16 -3.09 -1.77
C ALA A 35 11.58 -1.68 -1.62
N ARG A 36 11.52 -0.87 -2.69
CA ARG A 36 10.98 0.50 -2.62
C ARG A 36 9.48 0.49 -2.39
N ARG A 37 8.77 -0.44 -3.03
CA ARG A 37 7.32 -0.65 -2.81
C ARG A 37 7.04 -1.04 -1.36
N ARG A 38 7.83 -1.96 -0.78
CA ARG A 38 7.72 -2.29 0.66
C ARG A 38 8.03 -1.12 1.58
N CYS A 39 9.10 -0.36 1.31
CA CYS A 39 9.43 0.84 2.09
C CYS A 39 8.28 1.85 2.07
N THR A 40 7.65 2.05 0.90
CA THR A 40 6.51 2.95 0.73
C THR A 40 5.33 2.52 1.61
N LEU A 41 4.96 1.23 1.55
CA LEU A 41 3.88 0.69 2.37
C LEU A 41 4.20 0.75 3.87
N GLN A 42 5.44 0.46 4.25
CA GLN A 42 5.87 0.55 5.64
C GLN A 42 5.77 1.99 6.15
N SER A 43 6.23 2.97 5.37
CA SER A 43 6.12 4.39 5.72
C SER A 43 4.68 4.83 5.90
N LEU A 44 3.77 4.38 5.04
CA LEU A 44 2.35 4.65 5.20
C LEU A 44 1.80 3.99 6.47
N SER A 45 2.05 2.70 6.70
CA SER A 45 1.61 2.01 7.92
C SER A 45 2.14 2.67 9.19
N ASP A 46 3.40 3.10 9.21
CA ASP A 46 4.03 3.78 10.34
C ASP A 46 3.38 5.15 10.61
N ALA A 47 2.86 5.81 9.57
CA ALA A 47 2.13 7.07 9.65
C ALA A 47 0.64 6.90 10.02
N GLY A 48 0.16 5.68 10.27
CA GLY A 48 -1.26 5.40 10.51
C GLY A 48 -2.08 5.19 9.23
N GLY A 49 -1.39 4.95 8.12
CA GLY A 49 -1.92 4.51 6.83
C GLY A 49 -2.19 5.64 5.82
N THR A 50 -1.94 6.90 6.18
CA THR A 50 -1.93 8.06 5.28
C THR A 50 -0.72 8.94 5.58
N ALA A 51 -0.07 9.47 4.55
CA ALA A 51 1.03 10.42 4.68
C ALA A 51 1.14 11.34 3.46
N SER A 52 1.74 12.52 3.64
CA SER A 52 1.93 13.43 2.52
C SER A 52 2.95 12.86 1.53
N PHE A 53 2.79 13.16 0.25
CA PHE A 53 3.69 12.66 -0.78
C PHE A 53 5.15 13.11 -0.54
N ASP A 54 5.37 14.34 -0.05
CA ASP A 54 6.71 14.85 0.23
C ASP A 54 7.38 14.16 1.43
N GLU A 55 6.61 13.80 2.47
CA GLU A 55 7.10 12.98 3.58
C GLU A 55 7.48 11.58 3.10
N LEU A 56 6.62 10.97 2.28
CA LEU A 56 6.83 9.63 1.71
C LEU A 56 8.09 9.59 0.84
N VAL A 57 8.32 10.60 0.00
CA VAL A 57 9.58 10.77 -0.75
C VAL A 57 10.78 10.87 0.18
N GLY A 58 10.64 11.61 1.27
CA GLY A 58 11.67 11.74 2.31
C GLY A 58 12.00 10.41 2.99
N ASP A 59 11.00 9.64 3.37
CA ASP A 59 11.18 8.35 4.03
C ASP A 59 11.75 7.28 3.10
N VAL A 60 11.22 7.18 1.88
CA VAL A 60 11.76 6.26 0.88
C VAL A 60 13.22 6.62 0.56
N ALA A 61 13.57 7.90 0.49
CA ALA A 61 14.95 8.33 0.34
C ALA A 61 15.84 7.90 1.52
N ARG A 62 15.39 8.12 2.76
CA ARG A 62 16.11 7.71 3.98
C ARG A 62 16.36 6.20 4.03
N GLN A 63 15.41 5.40 3.58
CA GLN A 63 15.49 3.94 3.64
C GLN A 63 16.30 3.33 2.48
N THR A 64 16.36 4.00 1.33
CA THR A 64 16.98 3.44 0.11
C THR A 64 18.35 4.01 -0.21
N VAL A 65 18.73 5.14 0.39
CA VAL A 65 19.99 5.84 0.11
C VAL A 65 20.79 6.05 1.39
N ALA A 66 22.03 5.54 1.42
CA ALA A 66 22.90 5.59 2.59
C ALA A 66 23.52 6.99 2.88
N ARG A 67 23.24 7.99 2.04
CA ARG A 67 23.83 9.34 2.12
C ARG A 67 22.74 10.41 1.99
N PRO A 68 22.96 11.60 2.57
CA PRO A 68 22.09 12.74 2.31
C PRO A 68 21.95 12.98 0.81
N ILE A 69 20.71 13.10 0.34
CA ILE A 69 20.42 13.33 -1.07
C ILE A 69 20.28 14.81 -1.37
N GLY A 70 20.72 15.21 -2.57
CA GLY A 70 20.48 16.55 -3.10
C GLY A 70 19.06 16.72 -3.65
N ARG A 71 18.72 17.96 -4.03
CA ARG A 71 17.40 18.30 -4.60
C ARG A 71 17.06 17.50 -5.88
N GLU A 72 18.04 17.30 -6.76
CA GLU A 72 17.85 16.58 -8.02
C GLU A 72 17.50 15.11 -7.77
N GLN A 73 18.26 14.43 -6.92
CA GLN A 73 17.99 13.04 -6.54
C GLN A 73 16.63 12.89 -5.82
N ARG A 74 16.25 13.86 -4.97
CA ARG A 74 14.92 13.88 -4.34
C ARG A 74 13.82 13.95 -5.39
N ARG A 75 14.01 14.80 -6.41
CA ARG A 75 13.07 14.93 -7.53
C ARG A 75 12.97 13.64 -8.34
N GLU A 76 14.08 12.97 -8.62
CA GLU A 76 14.07 11.67 -9.31
C GLU A 76 13.32 10.60 -8.52
N ILE A 77 13.51 10.55 -7.19
CA ILE A 77 12.78 9.64 -6.32
C ILE A 77 11.29 9.95 -6.35
N ALA A 78 10.91 11.22 -6.24
CA ALA A 78 9.51 11.65 -6.35
C ALA A 78 8.89 11.21 -7.68
N THR A 79 9.53 11.52 -8.81
CA THR A 79 9.08 11.12 -10.14
C THR A 79 8.92 9.60 -10.25
N THR A 80 9.88 8.82 -9.75
CA THR A 80 9.83 7.36 -9.80
C THR A 80 8.74 6.80 -8.89
N LEU A 81 8.60 7.36 -7.68
CA LEU A 81 7.57 6.97 -6.73
C LEU A 81 6.18 7.17 -7.33
N TYR A 82 5.93 8.35 -7.91
CA TYR A 82 4.65 8.72 -8.49
C TYR A 82 4.31 7.97 -9.79
N HIS A 83 5.26 7.80 -10.71
CA HIS A 83 4.94 7.20 -12.01
C HIS A 83 5.13 5.68 -12.09
N VAL A 84 5.88 5.07 -11.16
CA VAL A 84 6.24 3.65 -11.24
C VAL A 84 5.72 2.87 -10.04
N HIS A 85 5.98 3.34 -8.83
CA HIS A 85 5.71 2.55 -7.63
C HIS A 85 4.25 2.68 -7.18
N LEU A 86 3.73 3.89 -7.02
CA LEU A 86 2.36 4.12 -6.56
C LEU A 86 1.31 3.54 -7.52
N PRO A 87 1.42 3.66 -8.86
CA PRO A 87 0.47 3.05 -9.77
C PRO A 87 0.42 1.52 -9.66
N LYS A 88 1.59 0.86 -9.48
CA LYS A 88 1.64 -0.59 -9.28
C LYS A 88 1.06 -1.03 -7.94
N LEU A 89 1.28 -0.24 -6.88
CA LEU A 89 0.67 -0.48 -5.57
C LEU A 89 -0.85 -0.31 -5.63
N ALA A 90 -1.34 0.67 -6.39
CA ALA A 90 -2.76 0.90 -6.60
C ALA A 90 -3.41 -0.20 -7.42
N SER A 91 -2.77 -0.68 -8.50
CA SER A 91 -3.26 -1.85 -9.26
C SER A 91 -3.38 -3.11 -8.41
N ALA A 92 -2.49 -3.29 -7.43
CA ALA A 92 -2.54 -4.40 -6.47
C ALA A 92 -3.56 -4.18 -5.33
N GLY A 93 -4.24 -3.02 -5.29
CA GLY A 93 -5.19 -2.67 -4.24
C GLY A 93 -4.54 -2.46 -2.86
N LEU A 94 -3.29 -2.00 -2.82
CA LEU A 94 -2.56 -1.69 -1.58
C LEU A 94 -2.58 -0.20 -1.24
N VAL A 95 -2.67 0.65 -2.27
CA VAL A 95 -2.86 2.11 -2.16
C VAL A 95 -4.17 2.44 -2.85
N ALA A 96 -5.01 3.26 -2.24
CA ALA A 96 -6.29 3.67 -2.85
C ALA A 96 -6.21 5.06 -3.47
N ASP A 97 -5.45 5.97 -2.87
CA ASP A 97 -5.33 7.35 -3.34
C ASP A 97 -3.89 7.86 -3.22
N PHE A 98 -3.49 8.71 -4.17
CA PHE A 98 -2.20 9.37 -4.18
C PHE A 98 -2.20 10.65 -5.03
N ASP A 99 -1.87 11.77 -4.39
CA ASP A 99 -1.72 13.08 -5.01
C ASP A 99 -0.26 13.56 -4.89
N PRO A 100 0.43 13.97 -5.98
CA PRO A 100 1.81 14.45 -5.90
C PRO A 100 1.95 15.77 -5.12
N ASP A 101 0.87 16.55 -4.99
CA ASP A 101 0.80 17.79 -4.20
C ASP A 101 0.00 17.60 -2.89
N GLY A 102 -0.42 16.37 -2.59
CA GLY A 102 -1.28 16.04 -1.45
C GLY A 102 -0.87 14.78 -0.70
N GLU A 103 -1.87 13.96 -0.39
CA GLU A 103 -1.73 12.78 0.48
C GLU A 103 -1.66 11.49 -0.33
N VAL A 104 -1.07 10.47 0.28
CA VAL A 104 -1.06 9.09 -0.20
C VAL A 104 -1.65 8.22 0.90
N ALA A 105 -2.61 7.35 0.54
CA ALA A 105 -3.35 6.55 1.51
C ALA A 105 -3.39 5.05 1.13
N LEU A 106 -3.24 4.19 2.14
CA LEU A 106 -3.43 2.74 1.99
C LEU A 106 -4.88 2.43 1.64
N ALA A 107 -5.09 1.34 0.91
CA ALA A 107 -6.43 0.95 0.45
C ALA A 107 -7.42 0.64 1.59
N GLU A 108 -6.92 0.30 2.78
CA GLU A 108 -7.76 0.10 3.97
C GLU A 108 -8.14 1.40 4.71
N GLN A 109 -7.42 2.50 4.47
CA GLN A 109 -7.67 3.79 5.14
C GLN A 109 -8.59 4.71 4.35
N VAL A 110 -8.81 4.40 3.08
CA VAL A 110 -9.76 5.13 2.25
C VAL A 110 -11.12 4.48 2.44
N ASP A 111 -11.94 5.09 3.30
CA ASP A 111 -13.38 4.84 3.38
C ASP A 111 -14.02 5.31 2.06
N ASP A 112 -13.96 4.47 1.03
CA ASP A 112 -14.78 4.56 -0.19
C ASP A 112 -14.79 5.95 -0.87
N VAL A 113 -13.77 6.26 -1.68
CA VAL A 113 -13.90 7.36 -2.65
C VAL A 113 -14.69 6.82 -3.84
N PRO A 114 -15.89 7.37 -4.15
CA PRO A 114 -16.74 6.83 -5.19
C PRO A 114 -16.04 6.92 -6.56
N HIS A 115 -16.08 5.82 -7.30
CA HIS A 115 -15.59 5.66 -8.69
C HIS A 115 -16.23 6.63 -9.72
N SER A 116 -17.03 7.61 -9.30
CA SER A 116 -17.75 8.56 -10.15
C SER A 116 -16.93 9.78 -10.59
N LEU A 117 -15.61 9.82 -10.36
CA LEU A 117 -14.77 10.96 -10.76
C LEU A 117 -14.05 10.78 -12.11
N PHE A 118 -14.30 9.68 -12.82
CA PHE A 118 -13.78 9.44 -14.17
C PHE A 118 -14.93 9.16 -15.16
N GLU A 119 -15.73 10.19 -15.45
CA GLU A 119 -16.50 10.31 -16.71
C GLU A 119 -16.00 11.52 -17.51
#